data_AF-A0A821KGD8-F1
#
_entry.id   AF-A0A821KGD8-F1
#
_cell.length_a   1.000
_cell.length_b   1.000
_cell.length_c   1.000
_cell.angle_alpha   90.00
_cell.angle_beta   90.00
_cell.angle_gamma   90.00
#
_symmetry.space_group_name_H-M   'P 1'
#
loop_
_entity.id
_entity.type
_entity.pdbx_description
1 polymer ?
#
loop_
_entity_poly.entity_id
_entity_poly.type
_entity_poly.pdbx_seq_one_letter_code
_entity_poly.pdbx_strand_id
1 'polypeptide(L)'
;VSAARTQLDSVERHLRKFRKEYSHIHEWFVKADHEIRKIENKPVSKNNREEIDWIRTTRNDIKKLEANFEILRNLEHSIQKDTERPLPGLHEKISELKRQVDQLDRRLKDRSDIVEALYSYHCFGKHVLM
;
A
#
# COMPACT_ATOMS: atom_id res chain seq x y z
N VAL A 1 -37.10 20.19 3.67
CA VAL A 1 -36.13 19.22 4.22
C VAL A 1 -35.30 19.96 5.26
N SER A 2 -35.19 19.47 6.51
CA SER A 2 -34.45 20.21 7.55
C SER A 2 -32.94 20.14 7.32
N ALA A 3 -32.20 21.15 7.75
CA ALA A 3 -30.74 21.23 7.59
C ALA A 3 -29.99 20.01 8.17
N ALA A 4 -30.48 19.51 9.31
CA ALA A 4 -29.94 18.32 9.97
C ALA A 4 -30.05 17.05 9.09
N ARG A 5 -31.12 16.91 8.30
CA ARG A 5 -31.29 15.78 7.39
C ARG A 5 -30.29 15.83 6.23
N THR A 6 -30.07 17.03 5.67
CA THR A 6 -29.06 17.25 4.63
C THR A 6 -27.64 16.97 5.11
N GLN A 7 -27.31 17.33 6.36
CA GLN A 7 -26.01 17.01 6.97
C GLN A 7 -25.81 15.51 7.15
N LEU A 8 -26.81 14.81 7.70
CA LEU A 8 -26.76 13.34 7.85
C LEU A 8 -26.59 12.64 6.50
N ASP A 9 -27.31 13.06 5.46
CA ASP A 9 -27.19 12.52 4.10
C ASP A 9 -25.80 12.78 3.49
N SER A 10 -25.14 13.90 3.86
CA SER A 10 -23.77 14.20 3.46
C SER A 10 -22.76 13.26 4.13
N VAL A 11 -22.85 13.15 5.46
CA VAL A 11 -22.01 12.27 6.28
C VAL A 11 -22.11 10.82 5.80
N GLU A 12 -23.32 10.33 5.56
CA GLU A 12 -23.53 8.97 5.09
C GLU A 12 -22.88 8.74 3.72
N ARG A 13 -22.99 9.69 2.80
CA ARG A 13 -22.33 9.60 1.48
C ARG A 13 -20.81 9.58 1.61
N HIS A 14 -20.24 10.42 2.48
CA HIS A 14 -18.79 10.43 2.72
C HIS A 14 -18.31 9.13 3.36
N LEU A 15 -19.03 8.59 4.35
CA LEU A 15 -18.71 7.30 4.99
C LEU A 15 -18.79 6.12 4.00
N ARG A 16 -19.79 6.10 3.12
CA ARG A 16 -19.90 5.07 2.07
C ARG A 16 -18.71 5.12 1.11
N LYS A 17 -18.30 6.32 0.69
CA LYS A 17 -17.10 6.51 -0.15
C LYS A 17 -15.83 6.09 0.60
N PHE A 18 -15.69 6.50 1.86
CA PHE A 18 -14.54 6.14 2.70
C PHE A 18 -14.39 4.62 2.79
N ARG A 19 -15.49 3.92 3.08
CA ARG A 19 -15.51 2.46 3.17
C ARG A 19 -15.07 1.81 1.86
N LYS A 20 -15.52 2.32 0.72
CA LYS A 20 -15.17 1.79 -0.61
C LYS A 20 -13.68 1.96 -0.89
N GLU A 21 -13.14 3.16 -0.70
CA GLU A 21 -11.72 3.44 -0.92
C GLU A 21 -10.84 2.65 0.04
N TYR A 22 -11.20 2.59 1.32
CA TYR A 22 -10.48 1.82 2.32
C TYR A 22 -10.43 0.32 1.94
N SER A 23 -11.58 -0.25 1.55
CA SER A 23 -11.66 -1.66 1.16
C SER A 23 -10.80 -1.94 -0.06
N HIS A 24 -10.78 -1.03 -1.04
CA HIS A 24 -9.95 -1.17 -2.23
C HIS A 24 -8.46 -1.25 -1.89
N ILE A 25 -7.95 -0.30 -1.09
CA ILE A 25 -6.54 -0.30 -0.67
C ILE A 25 -6.23 -1.54 0.18
N HIS A 26 -7.11 -1.91 1.11
CA HIS A 26 -6.91 -3.05 1.99
C HIS A 26 -6.89 -4.38 1.24
N GLU A 27 -7.81 -4.61 0.29
CA GLU A 27 -7.81 -5.81 -0.55
C GLU A 27 -6.57 -5.90 -1.43
N TRP A 28 -6.11 -4.77 -1.98
CA TRP A 28 -4.86 -4.72 -2.72
C TRP A 28 -3.68 -5.09 -1.80
N PHE A 29 -3.62 -4.52 -0.59
CA PHE A 29 -2.56 -4.79 0.37
C PHE A 29 -2.50 -6.27 0.75
N VAL A 30 -3.65 -6.88 1.10
CA VAL A 30 -3.71 -8.30 1.48
C VAL A 30 -3.16 -9.20 0.36
N LYS A 31 -3.49 -8.91 -0.90
CA LYS A 31 -2.97 -9.67 -2.05
C LYS A 31 -1.48 -9.47 -2.22
N ALA A 32 -1.00 -8.23 -2.17
CA ALA A 32 0.41 -7.93 -2.33
C ALA A 32 1.27 -8.51 -1.19
N ASP A 33 0.79 -8.41 0.06
CA ASP A 33 1.43 -9.01 1.24
C ASP A 33 1.54 -10.53 1.13
N HIS A 34 0.48 -11.19 0.65
CA HIS A 34 0.51 -12.63 0.42
C HIS A 34 1.54 -13.04 -0.64
N GLU A 35 1.60 -12.31 -1.76
CA GLU A 35 2.56 -12.62 -2.83
C GLU A 35 4.00 -12.36 -2.41
N ILE A 36 4.31 -11.26 -1.71
CA ILE A 36 5.68 -11.03 -1.23
C ILE A 36 6.11 -12.10 -0.22
N ARG A 37 5.22 -12.60 0.65
CA ARG A 37 5.55 -13.73 1.55
C ARG A 37 5.90 -15.00 0.78
N LYS A 38 5.20 -15.29 -0.31
CA LYS A 38 5.55 -16.43 -1.19
C LYS A 38 6.92 -16.26 -1.81
N ILE A 39 7.27 -15.03 -2.20
CA ILE A 39 8.58 -14.70 -2.78
C ILE A 39 9.69 -14.82 -1.72
N GLU A 40 9.48 -14.25 -0.54
CA GLU A 40 10.44 -14.29 0.58
C GLU A 40 10.76 -15.73 1.01
N ASN A 41 9.76 -16.62 0.99
CA ASN A 41 9.92 -18.04 1.31
C ASN A 41 10.65 -18.85 0.22
N LYS A 42 10.87 -18.29 -0.97
CA LYS A 42 11.61 -18.96 -2.04
C LYS A 42 13.09 -18.61 -1.97
N PRO A 43 14.00 -19.59 -2.18
CA PRO A 43 15.42 -19.32 -2.36
C PRO A 43 15.62 -18.29 -3.44
N VAL A 44 16.48 -17.31 -3.18
CA VAL A 44 16.76 -16.27 -4.17
C VAL A 44 17.47 -16.91 -5.36
N SER A 45 16.95 -16.67 -6.56
CA SER A 45 17.51 -17.19 -7.80
C SER A 45 17.78 -16.06 -8.78
N LYS A 46 18.97 -16.10 -9.39
CA LYS A 46 19.46 -15.12 -10.38
C LYS A 46 18.68 -15.09 -11.70
N ASN A 47 17.67 -15.92 -11.87
CA ASN A 47 16.86 -15.97 -13.09
C ASN A 47 15.40 -15.58 -12.84
N ASN A 48 15.08 -14.98 -11.68
CA ASN A 48 13.72 -14.65 -11.35
C ASN A 48 13.29 -13.26 -11.87
N ARG A 49 13.33 -13.10 -13.20
CA ARG A 49 12.91 -11.87 -13.88
C ARG A 49 11.47 -11.50 -13.54
N GLU A 50 10.61 -12.51 -13.40
CA GLU A 50 9.21 -12.36 -12.99
C GLU A 50 9.09 -11.71 -11.59
N GLU A 51 9.93 -12.11 -10.64
CA GLU A 51 9.96 -11.52 -9.30
C GLU A 51 10.37 -10.04 -9.34
N ILE A 52 11.41 -9.69 -10.11
CA ILE A 52 11.86 -8.29 -10.25
C ILE A 52 10.79 -7.43 -10.94
N ASP A 53 10.19 -7.95 -12.02
CA ASP A 53 9.13 -7.24 -12.74
C ASP A 53 7.89 -7.06 -11.86
N TRP A 54 7.54 -8.07 -11.05
CA TRP A 54 6.46 -7.99 -10.08
C TRP A 54 6.77 -6.96 -8.99
N ILE A 55 7.95 -7.03 -8.35
CA ILE A 55 8.37 -6.06 -7.32
C ILE A 55 8.29 -4.64 -7.86
N ARG A 56 8.85 -4.39 -9.05
CA ARG A 56 8.83 -3.06 -9.69
C ARG A 56 7.40 -2.57 -9.95
N THR A 57 6.53 -3.45 -10.44
CA THR A 57 5.12 -3.13 -10.69
C THR A 57 4.39 -2.80 -9.40
N THR A 58 4.54 -3.63 -8.37
CA THR A 58 3.90 -3.44 -7.05
C THR A 58 4.37 -2.14 -6.40
N ARG A 59 5.65 -1.81 -6.47
CA ARG A 59 6.16 -0.52 -5.95
C ARG A 59 5.61 0.69 -6.70
N ASN A 60 5.38 0.57 -8.02
CA ASN A 60 4.70 1.61 -8.78
C ASN A 60 3.23 1.75 -8.38
N ASP A 61 2.55 0.64 -8.06
CA ASP A 61 1.19 0.67 -7.55
C ASP A 61 1.12 1.32 -6.15
N ILE A 62 2.09 1.05 -5.27
CA ILE A 62 2.20 1.74 -3.96
C ILE A 62 2.25 3.26 -4.14
N LYS A 63 3.02 3.77 -5.10
CA LYS A 63 3.06 5.21 -5.41
C LYS A 63 1.70 5.75 -5.84
N LYS A 64 0.90 4.97 -6.56
CA LYS A 64 -0.46 5.38 -6.96
C LYS A 64 -1.42 5.41 -5.76
N LEU A 65 -1.22 4.53 -4.77
CA LEU A 65 -2.05 4.51 -3.56
C LEU A 65 -1.92 5.77 -2.70
N GLU A 66 -0.85 6.56 -2.85
CA GLU A 66 -0.73 7.88 -2.21
C GLU A 66 -1.96 8.76 -2.50
N ALA A 67 -2.47 8.74 -3.74
CA ALA A 67 -3.68 9.46 -4.12
C ALA A 67 -4.92 8.91 -3.40
N ASN A 68 -5.04 7.59 -3.23
CA ASN A 68 -6.15 6.99 -2.49
C ASN A 68 -6.11 7.31 -0.99
N PHE A 69 -4.92 7.32 -0.38
CA PHE A 69 -4.76 7.76 1.01
C PHE A 69 -5.14 9.23 1.19
N GLU A 70 -4.82 10.07 0.20
CA GLU A 70 -5.24 11.47 0.22
C GLU A 70 -6.76 11.61 0.09
N ILE A 71 -7.42 10.79 -0.73
CA ILE A 71 -8.89 10.73 -0.77
C ILE A 71 -9.47 10.33 0.59
N LEU A 72 -8.89 9.33 1.28
CA LEU A 72 -9.35 8.90 2.59
C LEU A 72 -9.24 10.01 3.64
N ARG A 73 -8.13 10.76 3.68
CA ARG A 73 -7.95 11.91 4.58
C ARG A 73 -8.93 13.04 4.29
N ASN A 74 -9.18 13.34 3.02
CA ASN A 74 -10.15 14.36 2.62
C ASN A 74 -11.58 13.96 2.99
N LEU A 75 -11.93 12.67 2.88
CA LEU A 75 -13.21 12.14 3.32
C LEU A 75 -13.34 12.22 4.84
N GLU A 76 -12.33 11.82 5.60
CA GLU A 76 -12.27 11.98 7.05
C GLU A 76 -12.51 13.44 7.46
N HIS A 77 -11.78 14.38 6.87
CA HIS A 77 -11.92 15.81 7.15
C HIS A 77 -13.32 16.33 6.81
N SER A 78 -13.88 15.90 5.67
CA SER A 78 -15.24 16.29 5.26
C SER A 78 -16.29 15.78 6.25
N ILE A 79 -16.12 14.55 6.76
CA ILE A 79 -17.04 14.01 7.75
C ILE A 79 -16.89 14.74 9.09
N GLN A 80 -15.66 15.03 9.53
CA GLN A 80 -15.42 15.79 10.76
C GLN A 80 -16.07 17.18 10.68
N LYS A 81 -15.99 17.83 9.52
CA LYS A 81 -16.66 19.10 9.27
C LYS A 81 -18.18 18.97 9.34
N ASP A 82 -18.76 17.97 8.70
CA ASP A 82 -20.22 17.78 8.64
C ASP A 82 -20.83 17.34 9.98
N THR A 83 -20.03 16.70 10.86
CA THR A 83 -20.45 16.22 12.19
C THR A 83 -20.02 17.12 13.34
N GLU A 84 -19.25 18.17 13.06
CA GLU A 84 -18.61 19.08 14.03
C GLU A 84 -17.73 18.36 15.08
N ARG A 85 -17.42 17.08 14.85
CA ARG A 85 -16.67 16.21 15.77
C ARG A 85 -15.84 15.19 14.99
N PRO A 86 -14.65 14.81 15.46
CA PRO A 86 -13.93 13.70 14.87
C PRO A 86 -14.73 12.40 15.05
N LEU A 87 -14.81 11.58 14.01
CA LEU A 87 -15.30 10.21 14.17
C LEU A 87 -14.15 9.33 14.68
N PRO A 88 -14.30 8.72 15.86
CA PRO A 88 -13.26 7.87 16.41
C PRO A 88 -13.03 6.65 15.50
N GLY A 89 -11.76 6.31 15.27
CA GLY A 89 -11.36 5.11 14.53
C GLY A 89 -11.09 5.31 13.04
N LEU A 90 -11.47 6.44 12.42
CA LEU A 90 -11.15 6.68 10.99
C LEU A 90 -9.66 6.99 10.83
N HIS A 91 -9.14 7.90 11.64
CA HIS A 91 -7.74 8.30 11.65
C HIS A 91 -6.81 7.10 11.88
N GLU A 92 -7.13 6.28 12.87
CA GLU A 92 -6.34 5.11 13.26
C GLU A 92 -6.35 4.07 12.14
N LYS A 93 -7.49 3.86 11.47
CA LYS A 93 -7.59 2.94 10.33
C LYS A 93 -6.76 3.40 9.14
N ILE A 94 -6.80 4.70 8.80
CA ILE A 94 -5.98 5.26 7.71
C ILE A 94 -4.50 5.08 8.04
N SER A 95 -4.11 5.44 9.26
CA SER A 95 -2.73 5.41 9.72
C SER A 95 -2.17 3.99 9.77
N GLU A 96 -2.94 3.03 10.27
CA GLU A 96 -2.54 1.63 10.31
C GLU A 96 -2.39 1.04 8.90
N LEU A 97 -3.35 1.30 8.00
CA LEU A 97 -3.25 0.82 6.63
C LEU A 97 -2.07 1.44 5.88
N LYS A 98 -1.78 2.73 6.10
CA LYS A 98 -0.59 3.38 5.55
C LYS A 98 0.70 2.77 6.08
N ARG A 99 0.76 2.52 7.39
CA ARG A 99 1.91 1.84 8.03
C ARG A 99 2.17 0.46 7.44
N GLN A 100 1.11 -0.30 7.19
CA GLN A 100 1.19 -1.63 6.57
C GLN A 100 1.71 -1.56 5.12
N VAL A 101 1.22 -0.61 4.33
CA VAL A 101 1.70 -0.37 2.95
C VAL A 101 3.16 0.08 2.94
N ASP A 102 3.57 0.96 3.85
CA ASP A 102 4.96 1.41 3.96
C ASP A 102 5.90 0.26 4.39
N GLN A 103 5.44 -0.62 5.28
CA GLN A 103 6.19 -1.82 5.65
C GLN A 103 6.34 -2.79 4.47
N LEU A 104 5.31 -2.92 3.63
CA LEU A 104 5.36 -3.69 2.40
C LEU A 104 6.39 -3.10 1.41
N ASP A 105 6.43 -1.78 1.19
CA ASP A 105 7.41 -1.16 0.30
C ASP A 105 8.85 -1.41 0.76
N ARG A 106 9.10 -1.37 2.08
CA ARG A 106 10.42 -1.71 2.65
C ARG A 106 10.81 -3.15 2.32
N ARG A 107 9.92 -4.12 2.55
CA ARG A 107 10.17 -5.53 2.23
C ARG A 107 10.42 -5.76 0.74
N LEU A 108 9.68 -5.07 -0.12
CA LEU A 108 9.89 -5.10 -1.57
C LEU A 108 11.28 -4.55 -1.94
N LYS A 109 11.71 -3.46 -1.29
CA LYS A 109 13.04 -2.89 -1.49
C LYS A 109 14.13 -3.87 -1.02
N ASP A 110 14.03 -4.38 0.20
CA ASP A 110 15.01 -5.31 0.77
C ASP A 110 15.18 -6.54 -0.13
N ARG A 111 14.06 -7.08 -0.66
CA ARG A 111 14.11 -8.20 -1.59
C ARG A 111 14.75 -7.84 -2.92
N SER A 112 14.46 -6.66 -3.48
CA SER A 112 15.10 -6.15 -4.69
C SER A 112 16.62 -6.03 -4.52
N ASP A 113 17.06 -5.45 -3.40
CA ASP A 113 18.47 -5.23 -3.09
C ASP A 113 19.24 -6.57 -2.96
N ILE A 114 18.62 -7.60 -2.38
CA ILE A 114 19.19 -8.95 -2.30
C ILE A 114 19.35 -9.58 -3.70
N VAL A 115 18.33 -9.45 -4.54
CA VAL A 115 18.36 -9.99 -5.91
C VAL A 115 19.44 -9.29 -6.73
N GLU A 116 19.52 -7.97 -6.67
CA GLU A 116 20.54 -7.16 -7.35
C GLU A 116 21.97 -7.51 -6.88
N ALA A 117 22.18 -7.64 -5.57
CA ALA A 117 23.47 -8.05 -5.02
C ALA A 117 23.95 -9.39 -5.61
N LEU A 118 23.06 -10.38 -5.72
CA LEU A 118 23.40 -11.67 -6.32
C LEU A 118 23.80 -11.57 -7.80
N TYR A 119 23.18 -10.67 -8.57
CA TYR A 119 23.63 -10.39 -9.93
C TYR A 119 25.04 -9.79 -9.96
N SER A 120 25.32 -8.80 -9.09
CA SER A 120 26.62 -8.15 -9.02
C SER A 120 27.74 -9.12 -8.60
N TYR A 121 27.54 -9.91 -7.54
CA TYR A 121 28.54 -10.89 -7.07
C TYR A 121 28.90 -11.93 -8.16
N HIS A 122 27.92 -12.35 -8.96
CA HIS A 122 28.17 -13.32 -10.02
C HIS A 122 28.95 -12.75 -11.22
N CYS A 123 28.84 -11.45 -11.49
CA CYS A 123 29.59 -10.77 -12.54
C CYS A 123 31.06 -10.53 -12.16
N PHE A 124 31.35 -10.22 -10.90
CA PHE A 124 32.73 -10.03 -10.43
C PHE A 124 33.47 -11.34 -10.12
N GLY A 125 32.76 -12.39 -9.68
CA GLY A 125 33.35 -13.71 -9.42
C GLY A 125 33.90 -14.44 -10.65
N LYS A 126 33.59 -13.99 -11.88
CA LYS A 126 34.15 -14.54 -13.12
C LYS A 126 35.49 -13.91 -13.54
N HIS A 127 35.92 -12.82 -12.91
CA HIS A 127 37.14 -12.11 -13.26
C HIS A 127 38.33 -12.36 -12.31
N VAL A 128 38.19 -13.22 -11.30
CA VAL A 128 39.25 -13.51 -10.30
C VAL A 128 39.89 -14.91 -10.50
N LEU A 129 39.58 -15.58 -11.61
CA LEU A 129 40.24 -16.82 -12.04
C LEU A 129 40.72 -16.67 -13.49
N MET A 130 41.69 -15.79 -13.71
CA MET A 130 42.64 -15.87 -14.83
C MET A 130 44.04 -15.50 -14.33
#